data_AF-A0A2T5EAV5-F1
#
_entry.id   AF-A0A2T5EAV5-F1
#
_cell.length_a   1.000
_cell.length_b   1.000
_cell.length_c   1.000
_cell.angle_alpha   90.00
_cell.angle_beta   90.00
_cell.angle_gamma   90.00
#
_symmetry.space_group_name_H-M   'P 1'
#
loop_
_entity.id
_entity.type
_entity.pdbx_description
1 polymer ?
#
loop_
_entity_poly.entity_id
_entity_poly.type
_entity_poly.pdbx_seq_one_letter_code
_entity_poly.pdbx_strand_id
1 'polypeptide(L)'
;MITKNIKAVIKHTEAKNKKTLVGLIESTNHSYEELIYVVLPLLPSFSVVNKAQEESKSEPITLKEYRNVSGSICSAIHTVNNQKQYTKEQISFANEIIEITVAAFKEERKARENLYVKAIKTNLTEEQFKYFTELMNSYNYKSAAAFLRDVAINQLVVKPNNHEEFVSYFRETKKLAGLLEDIADDLEDAETQQQLSGIIKELIVSLNLVRKLALDSHSSATAIPIARRFLSAKQLKAIYLEKLEEEADL
;
A
#
# COMPACT_ATOMS: atom_id res chain seq x y z
N MET A 1 -29.36 7.74 -12.18
CA MET A 1 -28.89 9.02 -11.59
C MET A 1 -28.14 8.78 -10.28
N ILE A 2 -28.75 8.10 -9.29
CA ILE A 2 -28.08 7.74 -8.02
C ILE A 2 -26.81 6.91 -8.26
N THR A 3 -26.85 5.90 -9.12
CA THR A 3 -25.74 4.99 -9.43
C THR A 3 -24.47 5.65 -10.01
N LYS A 4 -24.62 6.73 -10.80
CA LYS A 4 -23.49 7.55 -11.30
C LYS A 4 -22.81 8.27 -10.13
N ASN A 5 -23.60 8.81 -9.21
CA ASN A 5 -23.11 9.63 -8.09
C ASN A 5 -22.49 8.78 -6.97
N ILE A 6 -22.89 7.50 -6.82
CA ILE A 6 -22.26 6.54 -5.89
C ILE A 6 -20.75 6.46 -6.15
N LYS A 7 -20.33 6.26 -7.40
CA LYS A 7 -18.89 6.16 -7.72
C LYS A 7 -18.15 7.45 -7.40
N ALA A 8 -18.74 8.59 -7.73
CA ALA A 8 -18.12 9.89 -7.52
C ALA A 8 -17.91 10.21 -6.03
N VAL A 9 -18.86 9.83 -5.16
CA VAL A 9 -18.74 9.99 -3.70
C VAL A 9 -17.74 9.01 -3.08
N ILE A 10 -17.73 7.75 -3.51
CA ILE A 10 -17.03 6.67 -2.79
C ILE A 10 -15.59 6.45 -3.28
N LYS A 11 -15.23 6.92 -4.47
CA LYS A 11 -13.89 6.70 -5.08
C LYS A 11 -12.73 7.09 -4.15
N HIS A 12 -12.93 8.11 -3.32
CA HIS A 12 -11.90 8.69 -2.46
C HIS A 12 -11.96 8.20 -1.00
N THR A 13 -12.70 7.14 -0.71
CA THR A 13 -12.71 6.52 0.62
C THR A 13 -11.33 5.97 0.99
N GLU A 14 -10.85 6.23 2.20
CA GLU A 14 -9.58 5.70 2.70
C GLU A 14 -9.59 4.17 2.81
N ALA A 15 -8.45 3.52 2.58
CA ALA A 15 -8.35 2.05 2.58
C ALA A 15 -8.86 1.39 3.87
N LYS A 16 -8.57 1.98 5.04
CA LYS A 16 -9.10 1.50 6.34
C LYS A 16 -10.62 1.57 6.38
N ASN A 17 -11.22 2.66 5.92
CA ASN A 17 -12.65 2.87 5.92
C ASN A 17 -13.35 1.95 4.91
N LYS A 18 -12.73 1.66 3.75
CA LYS A 18 -13.23 0.66 2.79
C LYS A 18 -13.38 -0.70 3.45
N LYS A 19 -12.37 -1.15 4.21
CA LYS A 19 -12.39 -2.43 4.91
C LYS A 19 -13.52 -2.48 5.95
N THR A 20 -13.68 -1.42 6.74
CA THR A 20 -14.77 -1.31 7.73
C THR A 20 -16.14 -1.32 7.05
N LEU A 21 -16.33 -0.58 5.96
CA LEU A 21 -17.58 -0.58 5.19
C LEU A 21 -17.92 -1.95 4.60
N VAL A 22 -16.93 -2.67 4.06
CA VAL A 22 -17.14 -4.04 3.57
C VAL A 22 -17.57 -4.97 4.70
N GLY A 23 -16.96 -4.87 5.89
CA GLY A 23 -17.39 -5.64 7.05
C GLY A 23 -18.86 -5.37 7.45
N LEU A 24 -19.29 -4.10 7.43
CA LEU A 24 -20.69 -3.73 7.70
C LEU A 24 -21.67 -4.26 6.64
N ILE A 25 -21.24 -4.33 5.38
CA ILE A 25 -22.03 -4.89 4.27
C ILE A 25 -22.22 -6.41 4.48
N GLU A 26 -21.16 -7.11 4.84
CA GLU A 26 -21.16 -8.57 5.01
C GLU A 26 -22.02 -9.03 6.17
N SER A 27 -21.97 -8.33 7.31
CA SER A 27 -22.77 -8.64 8.48
C SER A 27 -22.87 -7.45 9.42
N THR A 28 -24.11 -7.05 9.74
CA THR A 28 -24.37 -6.06 10.79
C THR A 28 -25.70 -6.33 11.50
N ASN A 29 -25.75 -6.01 12.79
CA ASN A 29 -26.97 -6.00 13.59
C ASN A 29 -27.46 -4.57 13.90
N HIS A 30 -26.83 -3.56 13.30
CA HIS A 30 -27.17 -2.17 13.54
C HIS A 30 -28.55 -1.79 12.98
N SER A 31 -29.26 -0.93 13.72
CA SER A 31 -30.47 -0.30 13.18
C SER A 31 -30.14 0.64 12.03
N TYR A 32 -31.15 1.05 11.25
CA TYR A 32 -30.94 2.05 10.21
C TYR A 32 -30.43 3.38 10.77
N GLU A 33 -30.95 3.84 11.93
CA GLU A 33 -30.46 5.07 12.58
C GLU A 33 -28.99 4.94 12.99
N GLU A 34 -28.61 3.81 13.59
CA GLU A 34 -27.21 3.55 13.98
C GLU A 34 -26.28 3.52 12.76
N LEU A 35 -26.72 2.90 11.66
CA LEU A 35 -25.96 2.86 10.42
C LEU A 35 -25.67 4.25 9.86
N ILE A 36 -26.58 5.22 10.00
CA ILE A 36 -26.32 6.61 9.60
C ILE A 36 -25.10 7.16 10.36
N TYR A 37 -25.02 6.93 11.67
CA TYR A 37 -23.91 7.41 12.50
C TYR A 37 -22.60 6.68 12.25
N VAL A 38 -22.65 5.38 11.93
CA VAL A 38 -21.43 4.56 11.72
C VAL A 38 -20.90 4.68 10.28
N VAL A 39 -21.79 4.74 9.28
CA VAL A 39 -21.41 4.75 7.86
C VAL A 39 -20.96 6.13 7.39
N LEU A 40 -21.63 7.22 7.84
CA LEU A 40 -21.30 8.57 7.37
C LEU A 40 -19.83 8.97 7.63
N PRO A 41 -19.23 8.72 8.80
CA PRO A 41 -17.81 9.02 9.06
C PRO A 41 -16.84 8.19 8.21
N LEU A 42 -17.27 7.05 7.68
CA LEU A 42 -16.44 6.20 6.82
C LEU A 42 -16.41 6.70 5.38
N LEU A 43 -17.40 7.50 4.96
CA LEU A 43 -17.45 8.10 3.63
C LEU A 43 -16.60 9.38 3.56
N PRO A 44 -16.06 9.75 2.38
CA PRO A 44 -15.32 10.99 2.21
C PRO A 44 -16.24 12.19 2.45
N SER A 45 -15.75 13.22 3.12
CA SER A 45 -16.56 14.42 3.35
C SER A 45 -16.95 15.08 2.02
N PHE A 46 -18.08 15.80 2.03
CA PHE A 46 -18.59 16.52 0.84
C PHE A 46 -17.54 17.45 0.20
N SER A 47 -16.72 18.12 1.03
CA SER A 47 -15.64 18.99 0.55
C SER A 47 -14.53 18.21 -0.16
N VAL A 48 -14.14 17.05 0.38
CA VAL A 48 -13.14 16.16 -0.25
C VAL A 48 -13.64 15.65 -1.59
N VAL A 49 -14.92 15.25 -1.67
CA VAL A 49 -15.53 14.78 -2.91
C VAL A 49 -15.50 15.87 -4.00
N ASN A 50 -15.96 17.08 -3.69
CA ASN A 50 -16.00 18.15 -4.69
C ASN A 50 -14.63 18.66 -5.09
N LYS A 51 -13.66 18.71 -4.16
CA LYS A 51 -12.26 19.01 -4.52
C LYS A 51 -11.71 18.02 -5.56
N ALA A 52 -12.00 16.72 -5.37
CA ALA A 52 -11.57 15.71 -6.33
C ALA A 52 -12.31 15.78 -7.69
N GLN A 53 -13.59 16.19 -7.70
CA GLN A 53 -14.31 16.47 -8.95
C GLN A 53 -13.68 17.65 -9.71
N GLU A 54 -13.30 18.72 -9.02
CA GLU A 54 -12.60 19.87 -9.61
C GLU A 54 -11.25 19.46 -10.21
N GLU A 55 -10.41 18.73 -9.47
CA GLU A 55 -9.12 18.22 -9.94
C GLU A 55 -9.25 17.34 -11.18
N SER A 56 -10.36 16.59 -11.29
CA SER A 56 -10.65 15.71 -12.42
C SER A 56 -11.50 16.34 -13.53
N LYS A 57 -11.78 17.65 -13.44
CA LYS A 57 -12.63 18.41 -14.40
C LYS A 57 -14.00 17.75 -14.62
N SER A 58 -14.55 17.15 -13.58
CA SER A 58 -15.86 16.49 -13.57
C SER A 58 -16.92 17.39 -12.93
N GLU A 59 -18.20 17.12 -13.21
CA GLU A 59 -19.31 17.89 -12.63
C GLU A 59 -19.32 17.78 -11.09
N PRO A 60 -19.43 18.90 -10.36
CA PRO A 60 -19.52 18.87 -8.91
C PRO A 60 -20.81 18.20 -8.46
N ILE A 61 -20.74 17.50 -7.32
CA ILE A 61 -21.91 16.85 -6.71
C ILE A 61 -22.60 17.87 -5.82
N THR A 62 -23.93 17.93 -5.88
CA THR A 62 -24.73 18.76 -4.98
C THR A 62 -24.85 18.12 -3.60
N LEU A 63 -25.07 18.94 -2.56
CA LEU A 63 -25.27 18.42 -1.19
C LEU A 63 -26.45 17.44 -1.10
N LYS A 64 -27.50 17.67 -1.90
CA LYS A 64 -28.67 16.78 -1.99
C LYS A 64 -28.28 15.41 -2.55
N GLU A 65 -27.49 15.38 -3.61
CA GLU A 65 -27.03 14.13 -4.21
C GLU A 65 -26.09 13.37 -3.27
N TYR A 66 -25.18 14.08 -2.61
CA TYR A 66 -24.31 13.47 -1.59
C TYR A 66 -25.13 12.81 -0.49
N ARG A 67 -26.11 13.52 0.09
CA ARG A 67 -27.00 12.97 1.12
C ARG A 67 -27.81 11.77 0.62
N ASN A 68 -28.32 11.83 -0.61
CA ASN A 68 -29.06 10.74 -1.20
C ASN A 68 -28.19 9.50 -1.39
N VAL A 69 -26.93 9.66 -1.85
CA VAL A 69 -25.98 8.56 -1.98
C VAL A 69 -25.67 7.94 -0.62
N SER A 70 -25.28 8.74 0.36
CA SER A 70 -24.95 8.24 1.70
C SER A 70 -26.12 7.52 2.35
N GLY A 71 -27.33 8.08 2.26
CA GLY A 71 -28.55 7.44 2.77
C GLY A 71 -28.89 6.14 2.02
N SER A 72 -28.69 6.10 0.70
CA SER A 72 -28.92 4.89 -0.09
C SER A 72 -27.97 3.76 0.30
N ILE A 73 -26.70 4.07 0.61
CA ILE A 73 -25.74 3.08 1.09
C ILE A 73 -26.17 2.54 2.46
N CYS A 74 -26.54 3.42 3.40
CA CYS A 74 -27.03 3.01 4.72
C CYS A 74 -28.26 2.13 4.61
N SER A 75 -29.23 2.52 3.77
CA SER A 75 -30.46 1.76 3.52
C SER A 75 -30.14 0.41 2.88
N ALA A 76 -29.21 0.36 1.94
CA ALA A 76 -28.84 -0.88 1.26
C ALA A 76 -28.18 -1.87 2.23
N ILE A 77 -27.26 -1.40 3.08
CA ILE A 77 -26.64 -2.22 4.14
C ILE A 77 -27.72 -2.78 5.07
N HIS A 78 -28.63 -1.92 5.55
CA HIS A 78 -29.72 -2.34 6.42
C HIS A 78 -30.63 -3.39 5.76
N THR A 79 -31.06 -3.15 4.51
CA THR A 79 -31.94 -4.04 3.77
C THR A 79 -31.33 -5.41 3.51
N VAL A 80 -30.04 -5.47 3.13
CA VAL A 80 -29.35 -6.75 2.87
C VAL A 80 -29.17 -7.58 4.14
N ASN A 81 -29.03 -6.93 5.30
CA ASN A 81 -28.88 -7.61 6.60
C ASN A 81 -30.23 -7.92 7.28
N ASN A 82 -31.34 -7.32 6.81
CA ASN A 82 -32.68 -7.48 7.38
C ASN A 82 -33.70 -7.96 6.34
N GLN A 83 -33.32 -8.87 5.44
CA GLN A 83 -34.13 -9.27 4.28
C GLN A 83 -35.58 -9.70 4.60
N LYS A 84 -35.82 -10.25 5.80
CA LYS A 84 -37.17 -10.66 6.24
C LYS A 84 -38.15 -9.48 6.33
N GLN A 85 -37.66 -8.25 6.42
CA GLN A 85 -38.46 -7.04 6.59
C GLN A 85 -38.76 -6.32 5.26
N TYR A 86 -38.21 -6.80 4.13
CA TYR A 86 -38.23 -6.09 2.85
C TYR A 86 -38.75 -6.97 1.70
N THR A 87 -39.28 -6.34 0.65
CA THR A 87 -39.71 -7.06 -0.56
C THR A 87 -38.51 -7.51 -1.39
N LYS A 88 -38.73 -8.47 -2.29
CA LYS A 88 -37.68 -8.97 -3.20
C LYS A 88 -37.10 -7.86 -4.08
N GLU A 89 -37.95 -6.92 -4.52
CA GLU A 89 -37.55 -5.78 -5.35
C GLU A 89 -36.64 -4.83 -4.56
N GLN A 90 -36.97 -4.56 -3.30
CA GLN A 90 -36.15 -3.73 -2.40
C GLN A 90 -34.80 -4.37 -2.12
N ILE A 91 -34.77 -5.69 -1.89
CA ILE A 91 -33.52 -6.45 -1.70
C ILE A 91 -32.68 -6.43 -2.99
N SER A 92 -33.30 -6.63 -4.15
CA SER A 92 -32.59 -6.57 -5.44
C SER A 92 -31.96 -5.20 -5.68
N PHE A 93 -32.69 -4.11 -5.41
CA PHE A 93 -32.18 -2.76 -5.53
C PHE A 93 -31.04 -2.49 -4.52
N ALA A 94 -31.19 -2.95 -3.28
CA ALA A 94 -30.14 -2.84 -2.26
C ALA A 94 -28.85 -3.57 -2.70
N ASN A 95 -28.98 -4.78 -3.25
CA ASN A 95 -27.85 -5.53 -3.79
C ASN A 95 -27.16 -4.79 -4.93
N GLU A 96 -27.90 -4.15 -5.84
CA GLU A 96 -27.32 -3.31 -6.91
C GLU A 96 -26.49 -2.15 -6.33
N ILE A 97 -27.01 -1.47 -5.30
CA ILE A 97 -26.29 -0.38 -4.62
C ILE A 97 -25.01 -0.90 -3.95
N ILE A 98 -25.06 -2.06 -3.30
CA ILE A 98 -23.90 -2.70 -2.68
C ILE A 98 -22.86 -3.10 -3.74
N GLU A 99 -23.27 -3.74 -4.83
CA GLU A 99 -22.38 -4.14 -5.91
C GLU A 99 -21.65 -2.94 -6.50
N ILE A 100 -22.35 -1.83 -6.76
CA ILE A 100 -21.74 -0.61 -7.29
C ILE A 100 -20.77 0.00 -6.27
N THR A 101 -21.15 0.02 -4.99
CA THR A 101 -20.30 0.51 -3.88
C THR A 101 -19.00 -0.29 -3.79
N VAL A 102 -19.09 -1.62 -3.75
CA VAL A 102 -17.93 -2.51 -3.67
C VAL A 102 -17.10 -2.45 -4.95
N ALA A 103 -17.74 -2.35 -6.12
CA ALA A 103 -17.02 -2.17 -7.38
C ALA A 103 -16.25 -0.83 -7.43
N ALA A 104 -16.77 0.22 -6.81
CA ALA A 104 -16.08 1.52 -6.69
C ALA A 104 -14.87 1.46 -5.75
N PHE A 105 -14.85 0.53 -4.80
CA PHE A 105 -13.68 0.31 -3.93
C PHE A 105 -12.51 -0.36 -4.65
N LYS A 106 -12.79 -1.17 -5.69
CA LYS A 106 -11.74 -1.80 -6.50
C LYS A 106 -10.93 -0.70 -7.19
N GLU A 107 -9.62 -0.69 -6.97
CA GLU A 107 -8.74 0.28 -7.61
C GLU A 107 -8.90 0.23 -9.13
N GLU A 108 -8.95 1.41 -9.76
CA GLU A 108 -8.70 1.50 -11.19
C GLU A 108 -7.33 0.88 -11.46
N ARG A 109 -7.29 -0.18 -12.26
CA ARG A 109 -6.03 -0.71 -12.83
C ARG A 109 -5.24 0.49 -13.34
N LYS A 110 -3.92 0.50 -13.07
CA LYS A 110 -2.91 1.50 -13.49
C LYS A 110 -3.46 2.42 -14.58
N ALA A 111 -3.50 3.74 -14.31
CA ALA A 111 -3.93 4.76 -15.28
C ALA A 111 -3.39 4.45 -16.68
N ARG A 112 -4.14 4.72 -17.76
CA ARG A 112 -3.79 4.28 -19.13
C ARG A 112 -2.34 4.60 -19.54
N GLU A 113 -1.81 5.71 -19.07
CA GLU A 113 -0.41 6.14 -19.26
C GLU A 113 0.64 5.19 -18.64
N ASN A 114 0.25 4.42 -17.63
CA ASN A 114 1.07 3.48 -16.86
C ASN A 114 0.84 2.01 -17.26
N LEU A 115 0.08 1.76 -18.34
CA LEU A 115 -0.06 0.43 -18.93
C LEU A 115 1.14 0.11 -19.83
N TYR A 116 1.64 -1.12 -19.77
CA TYR A 116 2.67 -1.58 -20.70
C TYR A 116 2.05 -1.79 -22.08
N VAL A 117 2.28 -0.88 -23.02
CA VAL A 117 1.61 -0.87 -24.35
C VAL A 117 2.47 -1.51 -25.46
N LYS A 118 3.77 -1.70 -25.22
CA LYS A 118 4.73 -2.21 -26.21
C LYS A 118 5.53 -3.38 -25.65
N ALA A 119 5.79 -4.38 -26.50
CA ALA A 119 6.59 -5.55 -26.16
C ALA A 119 7.88 -5.56 -26.98
N ILE A 120 8.99 -5.92 -26.34
CA ILE A 120 10.29 -6.16 -26.97
C ILE A 120 10.58 -7.66 -26.82
N LYS A 121 10.92 -8.33 -27.92
CA LYS A 121 11.38 -9.72 -27.93
C LYS A 121 12.85 -9.75 -28.30
N THR A 122 13.64 -10.49 -27.54
CA THR A 122 15.08 -10.67 -27.76
C THR A 122 15.41 -12.16 -27.61
N ASN A 123 16.30 -12.65 -28.47
CA ASN A 123 16.88 -13.99 -28.35
C ASN A 123 18.29 -13.86 -27.75
N LEU A 124 18.63 -14.74 -26.83
CA LEU A 124 19.95 -14.83 -26.20
C LEU A 124 20.55 -16.21 -26.50
N THR A 125 21.87 -16.28 -26.59
CA THR A 125 22.58 -17.57 -26.50
C THR A 125 22.50 -18.13 -25.09
N GLU A 126 22.81 -19.40 -24.89
CA GLU A 126 22.80 -20.03 -23.55
C GLU A 126 23.74 -19.31 -22.57
N GLU A 127 24.94 -18.96 -23.02
CA GLU A 127 25.93 -18.24 -22.21
C GLU A 127 25.44 -16.84 -21.82
N GLN A 128 24.84 -16.11 -22.77
CA GLN A 128 24.25 -14.80 -22.51
C GLN A 128 23.08 -14.89 -21.54
N PHE A 129 22.26 -15.95 -21.65
CA PHE A 129 21.15 -16.17 -20.74
C PHE A 129 21.64 -16.48 -19.32
N LYS A 130 22.69 -17.32 -19.17
CA LYS A 130 23.30 -17.62 -17.88
C LYS A 130 23.83 -16.34 -17.21
N TYR A 131 24.61 -15.55 -17.93
CA TYR A 131 25.14 -14.28 -17.43
C TYR A 131 24.01 -13.31 -17.04
N PHE A 132 22.97 -13.22 -17.89
CA PHE A 132 21.80 -12.40 -17.60
C PHE A 132 21.10 -12.81 -16.29
N THR A 133 20.93 -14.12 -16.06
CA THR A 133 20.31 -14.64 -14.84
C THR A 133 21.16 -14.38 -13.60
N GLU A 134 22.48 -14.59 -13.69
CA GLU A 134 23.41 -14.29 -12.59
C GLU A 134 23.35 -12.81 -12.19
N LEU A 135 23.38 -11.92 -13.18
CA LEU A 135 23.30 -10.47 -12.95
C LEU A 135 21.92 -10.07 -12.40
N MET A 136 20.83 -10.58 -12.98
CA MET A 136 19.48 -10.35 -12.45
C MET A 136 19.37 -10.75 -10.97
N ASN A 137 19.95 -11.90 -10.60
CA ASN A 137 19.94 -12.42 -9.24
C ASN A 137 20.81 -11.59 -8.30
N SER A 138 21.96 -11.08 -8.75
CA SER A 138 22.81 -10.21 -7.92
C SER A 138 22.11 -8.90 -7.54
N TYR A 139 21.17 -8.42 -8.37
CA TYR A 139 20.30 -7.27 -8.08
C TYR A 139 18.98 -7.65 -7.39
N ASN A 140 18.78 -8.93 -7.05
CA ASN A 140 17.59 -9.49 -6.41
C ASN A 140 16.28 -9.31 -7.22
N TYR A 141 16.35 -9.28 -8.55
CA TYR A 141 15.15 -9.21 -9.40
C TYR A 141 14.48 -10.57 -9.57
N LYS A 142 13.16 -10.64 -9.34
CA LYS A 142 12.36 -11.87 -9.56
C LYS A 142 11.94 -12.11 -11.00
N SER A 143 12.10 -11.12 -11.87
CA SER A 143 11.55 -11.14 -13.22
C SER A 143 12.55 -10.56 -14.21
N ALA A 144 12.89 -11.36 -15.21
CA ALA A 144 13.70 -10.95 -16.35
C ALA A 144 13.15 -9.69 -17.02
N ALA A 145 11.81 -9.62 -17.19
CA ALA A 145 11.16 -8.46 -17.79
C ALA A 145 11.27 -7.20 -16.93
N ALA A 146 11.19 -7.33 -15.60
CA ALA A 146 11.40 -6.19 -14.71
C ALA A 146 12.85 -5.72 -14.73
N PHE A 147 13.79 -6.67 -14.73
CA PHE A 147 15.21 -6.36 -14.77
C PHE A 147 15.60 -5.67 -16.08
N LEU A 148 15.21 -6.23 -17.23
CA LEU A 148 15.44 -5.63 -18.56
C LEU A 148 14.87 -4.22 -18.70
N ARG A 149 13.66 -3.97 -18.16
CA ARG A 149 13.07 -2.62 -18.19
C ARG A 149 13.91 -1.63 -17.41
N ASP A 150 14.28 -1.99 -16.18
CA ASP A 150 15.03 -1.10 -15.29
C ASP A 150 16.46 -0.87 -15.82
N VAL A 151 17.07 -1.87 -16.46
CA VAL A 151 18.31 -1.70 -17.25
C VAL A 151 18.10 -0.70 -18.39
N ALA A 152 17.06 -0.88 -19.21
CA ALA A 152 16.83 -0.08 -20.41
C ALA A 152 16.59 1.41 -20.12
N ILE A 153 16.05 1.74 -18.93
CA ILE A 153 15.80 3.12 -18.50
C ILE A 153 16.87 3.65 -17.53
N ASN A 154 17.97 2.91 -17.30
CA ASN A 154 19.03 3.25 -16.34
C ASN A 154 18.51 3.49 -14.91
N GLN A 155 17.50 2.75 -14.48
CA GLN A 155 16.94 2.81 -13.12
C GLN A 155 17.12 1.48 -12.38
N LEU A 156 18.29 0.88 -12.50
CA LEU A 156 18.62 -0.33 -11.74
C LEU A 156 18.58 -0.06 -10.24
N VAL A 157 17.83 -0.88 -9.52
CA VAL A 157 17.69 -0.80 -8.06
C VAL A 157 17.98 -2.16 -7.45
N VAL A 158 18.87 -2.21 -6.48
CA VAL A 158 19.09 -3.42 -5.69
C VAL A 158 17.85 -3.67 -4.84
N LYS A 159 17.20 -4.81 -5.08
CA LYS A 159 15.96 -5.17 -4.38
C LYS A 159 16.28 -5.95 -3.10
N PRO A 160 15.32 -6.06 -2.16
CA PRO A 160 15.43 -7.01 -1.05
C PRO A 160 15.78 -8.42 -1.52
N ASN A 161 16.69 -9.08 -0.80
CA ASN A 161 17.01 -10.49 -1.06
C ASN A 161 15.74 -11.34 -0.94
N ASN A 162 15.52 -12.19 -1.93
CA ASN A 162 14.31 -12.97 -2.09
C ASN A 162 14.50 -14.46 -1.80
N HIS A 163 15.67 -14.87 -1.31
CA HIS A 163 15.86 -16.21 -0.78
C HIS A 163 14.85 -16.49 0.33
N GLU A 164 14.36 -17.73 0.37
CA GLU A 164 13.27 -18.15 1.25
C GLU A 164 13.56 -17.87 2.73
N GLU A 165 14.81 -18.09 3.15
CA GLU A 165 15.30 -17.80 4.51
C GLU A 165 15.19 -16.31 4.85
N PHE A 166 15.58 -15.42 3.94
CA PHE A 166 15.45 -13.97 4.11
C PHE A 166 13.98 -13.54 4.13
N VAL A 167 13.15 -14.08 3.23
CA VAL A 167 11.71 -13.78 3.19
C VAL A 167 11.02 -14.20 4.48
N SER A 168 11.37 -15.36 5.03
CA SER A 168 10.88 -15.85 6.32
C SER A 168 11.33 -14.94 7.46
N TYR A 169 12.63 -14.66 7.54
CA TYR A 169 13.21 -13.73 8.51
C TYR A 169 12.51 -12.36 8.48
N PHE A 170 12.27 -11.78 7.30
CA PHE A 170 11.60 -10.49 7.15
C PHE A 170 10.13 -10.52 7.56
N ARG A 171 9.44 -11.63 7.30
CA ARG A 171 8.05 -11.81 7.70
C ARG A 171 7.93 -11.90 9.22
N GLU A 172 8.76 -12.73 9.85
CA GLU A 172 8.72 -12.96 11.29
C GLU A 172 9.15 -11.71 12.06
N THR A 173 10.22 -11.03 11.63
CA THR A 173 10.66 -9.77 12.25
C THR A 173 9.63 -8.66 12.09
N LYS A 174 8.96 -8.54 10.94
CA LYS A 174 7.86 -7.57 10.76
C LYS A 174 6.68 -7.87 11.70
N LYS A 175 6.31 -9.14 11.84
CA LYS A 175 5.24 -9.56 12.74
C LYS A 175 5.60 -9.26 14.19
N LEU A 176 6.84 -9.54 14.60
CA LEU A 176 7.35 -9.25 15.93
C LEU A 176 7.35 -7.74 16.22
N ALA A 177 7.78 -6.90 15.27
CA ALA A 177 7.74 -5.45 15.42
C ALA A 177 6.30 -4.94 15.65
N GLY A 178 5.32 -5.44 14.88
CA GLY A 178 3.92 -5.04 15.05
C GLY A 178 3.35 -5.46 16.42
N LEU A 179 3.63 -6.69 16.87
CA LEU A 179 3.22 -7.13 18.21
C LEU A 179 3.83 -6.28 19.32
N LEU A 180 5.07 -5.84 19.14
CA LEU A 180 5.74 -4.95 20.08
C LEU A 180 5.14 -3.53 20.06
N GLU A 181 4.72 -3.03 18.88
CA GLU A 181 4.00 -1.76 18.77
C GLU A 181 2.67 -1.82 19.53
N ASP A 182 1.88 -2.88 19.32
CA ASP A 182 0.61 -3.09 20.02
C ASP A 182 0.80 -3.12 21.55
N ILE A 183 1.82 -3.84 22.04
CA ILE A 183 2.13 -3.90 23.48
C ILE A 183 2.62 -2.54 24.01
N ALA A 184 3.40 -1.79 23.23
CA ALA A 184 3.89 -0.49 23.66
C ALA A 184 2.77 0.56 23.79
N ASP A 185 1.76 0.47 22.93
CA ASP A 185 0.57 1.32 22.94
C ASP A 185 -0.36 0.98 24.11
N ASP A 186 -0.49 -0.31 24.47
CA ASP A 186 -1.29 -0.78 25.62
C ASP A 186 -0.68 -0.45 27.00
N LEU A 187 0.56 0.02 27.05
CA LEU A 187 1.35 0.28 28.28
C LEU A 187 1.48 1.77 28.65
N GLU A 188 0.68 2.68 28.08
CA GLU A 188 0.85 4.12 28.32
C GLU A 188 0.42 4.62 29.73
N ASP A 189 -0.23 3.79 30.57
CA ASP A 189 -0.87 4.21 31.84
C ASP A 189 -0.22 3.67 33.13
N ALA A 190 1.08 3.95 33.35
CA ALA A 190 1.76 4.04 34.67
C ALA A 190 3.26 4.31 34.48
N GLU A 191 3.94 4.89 35.48
CA GLU A 191 5.38 5.23 35.41
C GLU A 191 6.29 4.00 35.12
N THR A 192 5.96 2.83 35.69
CA THR A 192 6.68 1.57 35.40
C THR A 192 6.34 1.01 34.01
N GLN A 193 5.13 1.27 33.51
CA GLN A 193 4.72 0.85 32.17
C GLN A 193 5.33 1.75 31.09
N GLN A 194 5.59 3.03 31.40
CA GLN A 194 6.26 3.99 30.52
C GLN A 194 7.72 3.59 30.26
N GLN A 195 8.44 3.09 31.28
CA GLN A 195 9.80 2.54 31.11
C GLN A 195 9.80 1.29 30.22
N LEU A 196 8.82 0.39 30.41
CA LEU A 196 8.68 -0.81 29.59
C LEU A 196 8.32 -0.46 28.12
N SER A 197 7.39 0.48 27.90
CA SER A 197 7.06 1.01 26.57
C SER A 197 8.29 1.63 25.89
N GLY A 198 9.13 2.36 26.64
CA GLY A 198 10.41 2.89 26.16
C GLY A 198 11.38 1.80 25.66
N ILE A 199 11.60 0.76 26.47
CA ILE A 199 12.47 -0.37 26.11
C ILE A 199 11.95 -1.11 24.87
N ILE A 200 10.63 -1.29 24.77
CA ILE A 200 9.99 -1.93 23.61
C ILE A 200 10.20 -1.08 22.34
N LYS A 201 10.05 0.25 22.42
CA LYS A 201 10.32 1.16 21.31
C LYS A 201 11.78 1.09 20.85
N GLU A 202 12.73 1.01 21.76
CA GLU A 202 14.17 0.81 21.42
C GLU A 202 14.44 -0.55 20.76
N LEU A 203 13.77 -1.61 21.21
CA LEU A 203 13.86 -2.93 20.60
C LEU A 203 13.29 -2.93 19.17
N ILE A 204 12.17 -2.25 18.93
CA ILE A 204 11.59 -2.06 17.59
C ILE A 204 12.58 -1.35 16.66
N VAL A 205 13.24 -0.29 17.15
CA VAL A 205 14.27 0.45 16.37
C VAL A 205 15.43 -0.48 16.02
N SER A 206 15.94 -1.22 17.00
CA SER A 206 17.07 -2.14 16.82
C SER A 206 16.74 -3.27 15.84
N LEU A 207 15.56 -3.87 15.98
CA LEU A 207 15.08 -4.92 15.09
C LEU A 207 14.93 -4.41 13.65
N ASN A 208 14.39 -3.20 13.47
CA ASN A 208 14.29 -2.57 12.16
C ASN A 208 15.66 -2.24 11.55
N LEU A 209 16.65 -1.91 12.36
CA LEU A 209 18.02 -1.66 11.91
C LEU A 209 18.71 -2.94 11.43
N VAL A 210 18.62 -4.03 12.20
CA VAL A 210 19.14 -5.35 11.78
C VAL A 210 18.43 -5.84 10.51
N ARG A 211 17.12 -5.59 10.41
CA ARG A 211 16.34 -5.87 9.19
C ARG A 211 16.90 -5.13 7.97
N LYS A 212 17.28 -3.86 8.12
CA LYS A 212 17.91 -3.09 7.04
C LYS A 212 19.30 -3.63 6.69
N LEU A 213 20.12 -3.93 7.69
CA LEU A 213 21.45 -4.51 7.46
C LEU A 213 21.39 -5.87 6.74
N ALA A 214 20.38 -6.70 7.04
CA ALA A 214 20.15 -7.96 6.33
C ALA A 214 19.65 -7.77 4.89
N LEU A 215 18.99 -6.64 4.58
CA LEU A 215 18.71 -6.23 3.19
C LEU A 215 19.98 -5.76 2.49
N ASP A 216 20.96 -5.29 3.27
CA ASP A 216 22.13 -4.56 2.79
C ASP A 216 23.43 -5.39 2.69
N SER A 217 23.34 -6.73 2.67
CA SER A 217 24.49 -7.60 2.36
C SER A 217 24.81 -7.52 0.86
N HIS A 218 25.37 -6.38 0.45
CA HIS A 218 25.60 -6.03 -0.94
C HIS A 218 26.94 -6.59 -1.44
N SER A 219 26.91 -7.21 -2.62
CA SER A 219 28.11 -7.53 -3.39
C SER A 219 28.77 -6.26 -3.96
N SER A 220 30.01 -6.35 -4.43
CA SER A 220 30.69 -5.26 -5.13
C SER A 220 29.90 -4.73 -6.36
N ALA A 221 29.15 -5.61 -7.04
CA ALA A 221 28.29 -5.25 -8.18
C ALA A 221 27.10 -4.34 -7.79
N THR A 222 26.64 -4.44 -6.55
CA THR A 222 25.49 -3.69 -6.03
C THR A 222 25.88 -2.37 -5.34
N ALA A 223 27.14 -2.21 -4.94
CA ALA A 223 27.63 -1.04 -4.22
C ALA A 223 27.52 0.28 -5.01
N ILE A 224 27.87 0.28 -6.30
CA ILE A 224 27.86 1.47 -7.16
C ILE A 224 26.45 2.09 -7.33
N PRO A 225 25.40 1.33 -7.71
CA PRO A 225 24.06 1.88 -7.85
C PRO A 225 23.47 2.36 -6.52
N ILE A 226 23.82 1.72 -5.41
CA ILE A 226 23.38 2.14 -4.06
C ILE A 226 24.05 3.46 -3.68
N ALA A 227 25.36 3.55 -3.86
CA ALA A 227 26.15 4.76 -3.67
C ALA A 227 25.56 5.93 -4.45
N ARG A 228 25.24 5.74 -5.74
CA ARG A 228 24.63 6.79 -6.58
C ARG A 228 23.25 7.22 -6.12
N ARG A 229 22.48 6.34 -5.47
CA ARG A 229 21.11 6.63 -5.05
C ARG A 229 21.04 7.34 -3.70
N PHE A 230 21.93 6.99 -2.77
CA PHE A 230 21.81 7.41 -1.37
C PHE A 230 22.94 8.33 -0.90
N LEU A 231 24.06 8.40 -1.61
CA LEU A 231 25.18 9.26 -1.25
C LEU A 231 25.24 10.48 -2.17
N SER A 232 25.44 11.65 -1.58
CA SER A 232 25.78 12.85 -2.32
C SER A 232 27.20 12.76 -2.88
N ALA A 233 27.48 13.52 -3.94
CA ALA A 233 28.83 13.60 -4.52
C ALA A 233 29.89 14.01 -3.48
N LYS A 234 29.51 14.83 -2.49
CA LYS A 234 30.39 15.24 -1.38
C LYS A 234 30.72 14.06 -0.45
N GLN A 235 29.73 13.24 -0.11
CA GLN A 235 29.93 12.04 0.72
C GLN A 235 30.75 10.98 -0.02
N LEU A 236 30.53 10.78 -1.32
CA LEU A 236 31.34 9.88 -2.13
C LEU A 236 32.80 10.32 -2.21
N LYS A 237 33.03 11.63 -2.36
CA LYS A 237 34.39 12.18 -2.36
C LYS A 237 35.10 11.98 -1.01
N ALA A 238 34.38 12.14 0.10
CA ALA A 238 34.94 11.92 1.43
C ALA A 238 35.39 10.47 1.63
N ILE A 239 34.51 9.50 1.31
CA ILE A 239 34.82 8.06 1.39
C ILE A 239 36.01 7.69 0.49
N TYR A 240 36.09 8.29 -0.71
CA TYR A 240 37.22 8.07 -1.61
C TYR A 240 38.55 8.59 -1.04
N LEU A 241 38.52 9.76 -0.38
CA LEU A 241 39.71 10.34 0.24
C LEU A 241 40.16 9.54 1.47
N GLU A 242 39.23 9.11 2.34
CA GLU A 242 39.53 8.23 3.49
C GLU A 242 40.18 6.93 3.02
N LYS A 243 39.66 6.31 1.96
CA LYS A 243 40.25 5.08 1.41
C LYS A 243 41.64 5.31 0.83
N LEU A 244 41.88 6.45 0.18
CA LEU A 244 43.22 6.80 -0.32
C LEU A 244 44.22 7.02 0.81
N GLU A 245 43.78 7.56 1.95
CA GLU A 245 44.62 7.71 3.14
C GLU A 245 44.95 6.34 3.76
N GLU A 246 43.97 5.45 3.90
CA GLU A 246 44.19 4.07 4.38
C GLU A 246 45.13 3.26 3.47
N GLU A 247 45.04 3.43 2.15
CA GLU A 247 45.94 2.77 1.18
C GLU A 247 47.33 3.40 1.12
N ALA A 248 47.48 4.66 1.56
CA ALA A 248 48.78 5.35 1.63
C ALA A 248 49.57 5.03 2.91
N ASP A 249 48.88 4.59 3.97
CA ASP A 249 49.46 4.16 5.24
C ASP A 249 49.82 2.65 5.28
N LEU A 250 49.63 1.91 4.17
CA LEU A 250 49.97 0.49 3.95
C LEU A 250 51.26 0.32 3.14
#